data_AF-A0A6V7WDR1-F1
#
_entry.id   AF-A0A6V7WDR1-F1
#
_cell.length_a   1.000
_cell.length_b   1.000
_cell.length_c   1.000
_cell.angle_alpha   90.00
_cell.angle_beta   90.00
_cell.angle_gamma   90.00
#
_symmetry.space_group_name_H-M   'P 1'
#
loop_
_entity.id
_entity.type
_entity.pdbx_description
1 polymer ?
#
loop_
_entity_poly.entity_id
_entity_poly.type
_entity_poly.pdbx_seq_one_letter_code
_entity_poly.pdbx_strand_id
1 'polypeptide(L)'
;MDIKIGSRTFLESEVANKHKRVDLYKKMIELAPNEPTDQERQDEAITKLRYMQFRERKSSSATLGFRIEAAQLPGVPIQKNFKQIRTRLQVRRALRHFCGTDKVCKQLAKRLRHIRDSVEASSFFACHEIVGSSVLLIHDGGTNPTSNKEVKVGAWLIDFAKCHRIEGGGKLTHRRPWDLGNHEDGYLIGLDNLMELLEGNEEEEEGNDENNNNNEERINLKFNEEKEIINGK
;
A
#
# COMPACT_ATOMS: atom_id res chain seq x y z
N MET A 1 -2.68 10.92 1.47
CA MET A 1 -1.94 9.65 1.54
C MET A 1 -2.00 8.98 0.17
N ASP A 2 -0.85 8.58 -0.36
CA ASP A 2 -0.70 7.81 -1.59
C ASP A 2 -0.56 6.33 -1.24
N ILE A 3 -1.47 5.51 -1.76
CA ILE A 3 -1.54 4.08 -1.52
C ILE A 3 -1.46 3.36 -2.86
N LYS A 4 -0.37 2.64 -3.11
CA LYS A 4 -0.27 1.78 -4.29
C LYS A 4 -1.15 0.55 -4.12
N ILE A 5 -2.00 0.28 -5.11
CA ILE A 5 -2.94 -0.84 -5.11
C ILE A 5 -2.44 -1.95 -6.05
N GLY A 6 -2.76 -3.19 -5.70
CA GLY A 6 -2.38 -4.42 -6.38
C GLY A 6 -1.47 -5.30 -5.51
N SER A 7 -1.69 -6.61 -5.58
CA SER A 7 -0.78 -7.60 -4.99
C SER A 7 0.50 -7.78 -5.82
N ARG A 8 0.42 -7.38 -7.10
CA ARG A 8 1.50 -7.42 -8.07
C ARG A 8 1.82 -6.02 -8.60
N THR A 9 3.11 -5.72 -8.77
CA THR A 9 3.62 -4.37 -9.05
C THR A 9 4.52 -4.28 -10.28
N PHE A 10 4.67 -5.40 -10.99
CA PHE A 10 5.40 -5.56 -12.25
C PHE A 10 4.44 -6.10 -13.31
N LEU A 11 4.65 -5.77 -14.59
CA LEU A 11 3.87 -6.30 -15.71
C LEU A 11 4.36 -7.71 -16.08
N GLU A 12 3.50 -8.53 -16.68
CA GLU A 12 3.90 -9.86 -17.16
C GLU A 12 5.03 -9.80 -18.20
N SER A 13 5.02 -8.78 -19.06
CA SER A 13 6.10 -8.53 -20.03
C SER A 13 7.46 -8.26 -19.37
N GLU A 14 7.47 -7.85 -18.10
CA GLU A 14 8.71 -7.65 -17.32
C GLU A 14 9.24 -8.97 -16.74
N VAL A 15 8.46 -10.06 -16.73
CA VAL A 15 8.84 -11.35 -16.12
C VAL A 15 9.97 -12.02 -16.88
N ALA A 16 9.96 -11.96 -18.22
CA ALA A 16 10.99 -12.57 -19.06
C ALA A 16 12.33 -11.80 -19.05
N ASN A 17 12.36 -10.57 -18.49
CA ASN A 17 13.54 -9.72 -18.54
C ASN A 17 14.60 -10.16 -17.52
N LYS A 18 15.71 -10.69 -18.04
CA LYS A 18 16.86 -11.18 -17.25
C LYS A 18 17.95 -10.14 -17.00
N HIS A 19 17.78 -8.89 -17.46
CA HIS A 19 18.77 -7.84 -17.27
C HIS A 19 18.93 -7.48 -15.79
N LYS A 20 20.16 -7.63 -15.28
CA LYS A 20 20.50 -7.35 -13.88
C LYS A 20 20.86 -5.87 -13.69
N ARG A 21 20.51 -5.34 -12.52
CA ARG A 21 20.69 -3.93 -12.16
C ARG A 21 21.36 -3.77 -10.80
N VAL A 22 22.50 -3.07 -10.82
CA VAL A 22 23.30 -2.76 -9.63
C VAL A 22 22.54 -1.81 -8.67
N ASP A 23 21.79 -0.85 -9.21
CA ASP A 23 21.07 0.13 -8.37
C ASP A 23 19.92 -0.52 -7.57
N LEU A 24 19.26 -1.54 -8.12
CA LEU A 24 18.21 -2.28 -7.43
C LEU A 24 18.80 -3.19 -6.34
N TYR A 25 19.96 -3.79 -6.59
CA TYR A 25 20.68 -4.55 -5.58
C TYR A 25 21.07 -3.66 -4.39
N LYS A 26 21.67 -2.49 -4.65
CA LYS A 26 22.01 -1.50 -3.61
C LYS A 26 20.80 -1.10 -2.77
N LYS A 27 19.65 -0.85 -3.40
CA LYS A 27 18.39 -0.55 -2.68
C LYS A 27 17.85 -1.73 -1.87
N MET A 28 18.08 -2.97 -2.31
CA MET A 28 17.69 -4.17 -1.57
C MET A 28 18.52 -4.33 -0.30
N ILE A 29 19.85 -4.24 -0.40
CA ILE A 29 20.75 -4.41 0.76
C ILE A 29 20.62 -3.27 1.77
N GLU A 30 20.33 -2.04 1.31
CA GLU A 30 20.04 -0.91 2.21
C GLU A 30 18.83 -1.21 3.11
N LEU A 31 17.84 -1.94 2.59
CA LEU A 31 16.63 -2.29 3.33
C LEU A 31 16.76 -3.61 4.10
N ALA A 32 17.45 -4.60 3.54
CA ALA A 32 17.61 -5.94 4.09
C ALA A 32 18.95 -6.55 3.62
N PRO A 33 20.05 -6.33 4.37
CA PRO A 33 21.39 -6.77 3.97
C PRO A 33 21.52 -8.26 3.68
N ASN A 34 20.72 -9.09 4.37
CA ASN A 34 20.74 -10.55 4.25
C ASN A 34 19.75 -11.11 3.22
N GLU A 35 18.99 -10.27 2.52
CA GLU A 35 17.99 -10.71 1.53
C GLU A 35 18.59 -11.31 0.24
N PRO A 36 19.70 -10.79 -0.33
CA PRO A 36 20.24 -11.36 -1.55
C PRO A 36 20.72 -12.81 -1.36
N THR A 37 20.71 -13.59 -2.43
CA THR A 37 21.36 -14.91 -2.49
C THR A 37 22.89 -14.76 -2.66
N ASP A 38 23.64 -15.86 -2.50
CA ASP A 38 25.10 -15.84 -2.71
C ASP A 38 25.48 -15.42 -4.13
N GLN A 39 24.73 -15.88 -5.13
CA GLN A 39 24.96 -15.47 -6.52
C GLN A 39 24.68 -13.98 -6.72
N GLU A 40 23.59 -13.46 -6.16
CA GLU A 40 23.25 -12.03 -6.26
C GLU A 40 24.27 -11.15 -5.52
N ARG A 41 24.86 -11.64 -4.42
CA ARG A 41 25.99 -10.99 -3.74
C ARG A 41 27.23 -10.97 -4.61
N GLN A 42 27.56 -12.09 -5.26
CA GLN A 42 28.71 -12.18 -6.15
C GLN A 42 28.58 -11.25 -7.35
N ASP A 43 27.38 -11.15 -7.92
CA ASP A 43 27.10 -10.33 -9.11
C ASP A 43 26.90 -8.84 -8.78
N GLU A 44 26.66 -8.50 -7.51
CA GLU A 44 26.24 -7.18 -7.02
C GLU A 44 25.08 -6.55 -7.80
N ALA A 45 24.21 -7.38 -8.37
CA ALA A 45 23.13 -6.96 -9.25
C ALA A 45 21.98 -7.97 -9.25
N ILE A 46 20.74 -7.45 -9.31
CA ILE A 46 19.51 -8.27 -9.34
C ILE A 46 18.60 -7.87 -10.49
N THR A 47 17.73 -8.76 -10.93
CA THR A 47 16.72 -8.39 -11.95
C THR A 47 15.65 -7.47 -11.36
N LYS A 48 14.96 -6.74 -12.24
CA LYS A 48 13.83 -5.88 -11.82
C LYS A 48 12.73 -6.71 -11.15
N LEU A 49 12.35 -7.84 -11.75
CA LEU A 49 11.34 -8.74 -11.20
C LEU A 49 11.67 -9.15 -9.76
N ARG A 50 12.91 -9.61 -9.54
CA ARG A 50 13.39 -10.03 -8.21
C ARG A 50 13.27 -8.92 -7.16
N TYR A 51 13.57 -7.67 -7.55
CA TYR A 51 13.42 -6.51 -6.68
C TYR A 51 11.95 -6.18 -6.38
N MET A 52 11.08 -6.23 -7.39
CA MET A 52 9.65 -5.95 -7.20
C MET A 52 9.00 -6.99 -6.27
N GLN A 53 9.28 -8.27 -6.48
CA GLN A 53 8.83 -9.35 -5.60
C GLN A 53 9.36 -9.21 -4.16
N PHE A 54 10.60 -8.76 -3.99
CA PHE A 54 11.13 -8.41 -2.68
C PHE A 54 10.33 -7.28 -2.01
N ARG A 55 10.06 -6.20 -2.73
CA ARG A 55 9.29 -5.06 -2.23
C ARG A 55 7.86 -5.45 -1.88
N GLU A 56 7.23 -6.30 -2.68
CA GLU A 56 5.90 -6.85 -2.40
C GLU A 56 5.88 -7.64 -1.09
N ARG A 57 6.88 -8.51 -0.85
CA ARG A 57 6.99 -9.31 0.40
C ARG A 57 7.36 -8.52 1.65
N LYS A 58 8.15 -7.45 1.50
CA LYS A 58 8.57 -6.58 2.62
C LYS A 58 7.54 -5.49 2.95
N SER A 59 6.48 -5.37 2.17
CA SER A 59 5.35 -4.49 2.40
C SER A 59 4.06 -5.29 2.53
N SER A 60 2.95 -4.61 2.75
CA SER A 60 1.62 -5.22 2.74
C SER A 60 1.10 -5.61 1.35
N SER A 61 1.84 -5.35 0.25
CA SER A 61 1.31 -5.61 -1.11
C SER A 61 0.98 -7.08 -1.30
N ALA A 62 1.90 -7.99 -0.94
CA ALA A 62 1.70 -9.42 -1.15
C ALA A 62 0.57 -10.03 -0.30
N THR A 63 0.29 -9.45 0.88
CA THR A 63 -0.69 -10.00 1.83
C THR A 63 -2.04 -9.30 1.81
N LEU A 64 -2.05 -7.99 1.55
CA LEU A 64 -3.25 -7.14 1.61
C LEU A 64 -3.65 -6.58 0.25
N GLY A 65 -2.84 -6.78 -0.80
CA GLY A 65 -3.13 -6.24 -2.13
C GLY A 65 -2.91 -4.73 -2.25
N PHE A 66 -2.22 -4.10 -1.29
CA PHE A 66 -1.84 -2.68 -1.39
C PHE A 66 -0.67 -2.36 -0.45
N ARG A 67 -0.05 -1.19 -0.61
CA ARG A 67 0.85 -0.61 0.39
C ARG A 67 0.80 0.92 0.39
N ILE A 68 1.10 1.52 1.54
CA ILE A 68 1.26 2.96 1.67
C ILE A 68 2.62 3.36 1.09
N GLU A 69 2.64 4.31 0.14
CA GLU A 69 3.88 4.84 -0.44
C GLU A 69 4.31 6.13 0.26
N ALA A 70 3.35 7.01 0.53
CA ALA A 70 3.60 8.29 1.18
C ALA A 70 2.37 8.83 1.92
N ALA A 71 2.62 9.67 2.93
CA ALA A 71 1.58 10.43 3.61
C ALA A 71 2.08 11.84 3.91
N GLN A 72 1.15 12.79 3.95
CA GLN A 72 1.41 14.15 4.38
C GLN A 72 0.38 14.50 5.44
N LEU A 73 0.85 14.94 6.61
CA LEU A 73 0.03 15.41 7.71
C LEU A 73 0.10 16.94 7.79
N PRO A 74 -0.89 17.60 8.38
CA PRO A 74 -0.85 19.06 8.56
C PRO A 74 0.42 19.49 9.30
N GLY A 75 1.15 20.45 8.75
CA GLY A 75 2.37 20.98 9.36
C GLY A 75 3.60 20.07 9.30
N VAL A 76 3.48 18.86 8.77
CA VAL A 76 4.59 17.89 8.67
C VAL A 76 5.02 17.70 7.21
N PRO A 77 6.32 17.65 6.89
CA PRO A 77 6.80 17.28 5.56
C PRO A 77 6.27 15.92 5.08
N ILE A 78 6.27 15.69 3.77
CA ILE A 78 5.83 14.42 3.20
C ILE A 78 6.70 13.27 3.73
N GLN A 79 6.06 12.31 4.41
CA GLN A 79 6.66 11.09 4.91
C GLN A 79 6.65 10.01 3.82
N LYS A 80 7.75 9.27 3.67
CA LYS A 80 7.94 8.18 2.67
C LYS A 80 8.50 6.90 3.28
N ASN A 81 8.65 6.84 4.59
CA ASN A 81 9.27 5.76 5.35
C ASN A 81 8.30 4.59 5.64
N PHE A 82 7.37 4.30 4.73
CA PHE A 82 6.37 3.23 4.84
C PHE A 82 6.87 1.86 4.36
N LYS A 83 8.14 1.78 3.94
CA LYS A 83 8.75 0.64 3.23
C LYS A 83 8.71 -0.69 3.99
N GLN A 84 8.49 -0.68 5.30
CA GLN A 84 8.46 -1.85 6.19
C GLN A 84 7.12 -2.01 6.92
N ILE A 85 6.12 -1.17 6.63
CA ILE A 85 4.76 -1.36 7.13
C ILE A 85 4.15 -2.53 6.35
N ARG A 86 3.85 -3.63 7.05
CA ARG A 86 3.45 -4.89 6.42
C ARG A 86 2.23 -5.53 7.06
N THR A 87 2.19 -5.62 8.39
CA THR A 87 1.11 -6.36 9.07
C THR A 87 -0.18 -5.54 9.04
N ARG A 88 -1.34 -6.22 9.16
CA ARG A 88 -2.64 -5.56 9.21
C ARG A 88 -2.70 -4.51 10.33
N LEU A 89 -2.23 -4.87 11.53
CA LEU A 89 -2.12 -3.96 12.66
C LEU A 89 -1.27 -2.72 12.36
N GLN A 90 -0.07 -2.89 11.78
CA GLN A 90 0.79 -1.75 11.42
C GLN A 90 0.12 -0.83 10.39
N VAL A 91 -0.54 -1.42 9.38
CA VAL A 91 -1.26 -0.67 8.35
C VAL A 91 -2.45 0.07 8.96
N ARG A 92 -3.25 -0.58 9.81
CA ARG A 92 -4.39 0.06 10.49
C ARG A 92 -3.91 1.24 11.34
N ARG A 93 -2.85 1.06 12.14
CA ARG A 93 -2.26 2.15 12.94
C ARG A 93 -1.85 3.33 12.05
N ALA A 94 -1.21 3.09 10.91
CA ALA A 94 -0.83 4.15 9.97
C ALA A 94 -2.04 4.86 9.34
N LEU A 95 -3.09 4.10 8.96
CA LEU A 95 -4.33 4.66 8.42
C LEU A 95 -5.08 5.51 9.46
N ARG A 96 -5.20 5.02 10.69
CA ARG A 96 -5.81 5.76 11.81
C ARG A 96 -5.06 7.03 12.13
N HIS A 97 -3.74 6.96 12.18
CA HIS A 97 -2.90 8.13 12.41
C HIS A 97 -3.12 9.19 11.32
N PHE A 98 -3.20 8.77 10.06
CA PHE A 98 -3.53 9.68 8.96
C PHE A 98 -4.92 10.28 9.10
N CYS A 99 -5.94 9.46 9.35
CA CYS A 99 -7.32 9.92 9.42
C CYS A 99 -7.62 10.82 10.64
N GLY A 100 -6.92 10.60 11.76
CA GLY A 100 -7.06 11.35 13.02
C GLY A 100 -8.37 11.12 13.78
N THR A 101 -9.46 10.75 13.10
CA THR A 101 -10.77 10.47 13.71
C THR A 101 -11.50 9.33 12.99
N ASP A 102 -12.32 8.58 13.72
CA ASP A 102 -13.17 7.52 13.14
C ASP A 102 -14.16 8.06 12.09
N LYS A 103 -14.59 9.33 12.25
CA LYS A 103 -15.46 9.98 11.27
C LYS A 103 -14.77 10.06 9.90
N VAL A 104 -13.51 10.46 9.85
CA VAL A 104 -12.71 10.51 8.61
C VAL A 104 -12.53 9.10 8.05
N CYS A 105 -12.16 8.12 8.88
CA CYS A 105 -12.00 6.73 8.47
C CYS A 105 -13.27 6.20 7.77
N LYS A 106 -14.44 6.34 8.42
CA LYS A 106 -15.74 5.88 7.91
C LYS A 106 -16.14 6.57 6.62
N GLN A 107 -15.89 7.87 6.50
CA GLN A 107 -16.19 8.60 5.26
C GLN A 107 -15.27 8.19 4.10
N LEU A 108 -13.98 7.97 4.35
CA LEU A 108 -13.04 7.46 3.36
C LEU A 108 -13.42 6.05 2.91
N ALA A 109 -13.77 5.16 3.84
CA ALA A 109 -14.24 3.81 3.53
C ALA A 109 -15.51 3.84 2.66
N LYS A 110 -16.49 4.69 2.99
CA LYS A 110 -17.68 4.89 2.16
C LYS A 110 -17.31 5.37 0.75
N ARG A 111 -16.37 6.31 0.62
CA ARG A 111 -15.91 6.80 -0.68
C ARG A 111 -15.21 5.70 -1.49
N LEU A 112 -14.38 4.88 -0.85
CA LEU A 112 -13.72 3.73 -1.47
C LEU A 112 -14.72 2.67 -1.93
N ARG A 113 -15.82 2.48 -1.20
CA ARG A 113 -16.90 1.57 -1.60
C ARG A 113 -17.52 2.00 -2.93
N HIS A 114 -17.82 3.29 -3.10
CA HIS A 114 -18.29 3.82 -4.38
C HIS A 114 -17.25 3.63 -5.51
N ILE A 115 -15.95 3.76 -5.20
CA ILE A 115 -14.88 3.50 -6.18
C ILE A 115 -14.86 2.03 -6.57
N ARG A 116 -14.92 1.11 -5.62
CA ARG A 116 -14.98 -0.34 -5.87
C ARG A 116 -16.17 -0.68 -6.77
N ASP A 117 -17.37 -0.20 -6.44
CA ASP A 117 -18.58 -0.48 -7.22
C ASP A 117 -18.45 0.07 -8.65
N SER A 118 -17.78 1.23 -8.83
CA SER A 118 -17.49 1.79 -10.15
C SER A 118 -16.45 0.99 -10.93
N VAL A 119 -15.43 0.46 -10.23
CA VAL A 119 -14.40 -0.41 -10.81
C VAL A 119 -15.02 -1.73 -11.29
N GLU A 120 -15.89 -2.33 -10.48
CA GLU A 120 -16.59 -3.59 -10.81
C GLU A 120 -17.52 -3.44 -12.02
N ALA A 121 -18.18 -2.29 -12.16
CA ALA A 121 -19.04 -2.00 -13.32
C ALA A 121 -18.27 -1.58 -14.58
N SER A 122 -16.96 -1.30 -14.47
CA SER A 122 -16.18 -0.69 -15.55
C SER A 122 -15.68 -1.72 -16.56
N SER A 123 -16.08 -1.56 -17.82
CA SER A 123 -15.54 -2.34 -18.94
C SER A 123 -14.06 -2.08 -19.21
N PHE A 124 -13.56 -0.89 -18.81
CA PHE A 124 -12.14 -0.59 -18.84
C PHE A 124 -11.41 -1.51 -17.85
N PHE A 125 -11.76 -1.47 -16.56
CA PHE A 125 -11.09 -2.28 -15.55
C PHE A 125 -11.19 -3.77 -15.88
N ALA A 126 -12.39 -4.25 -16.23
CA ALA A 126 -12.60 -5.66 -16.57
C ALA A 126 -11.67 -6.20 -17.67
N CYS A 127 -11.10 -5.35 -18.52
CA CYS A 127 -10.24 -5.75 -19.64
C CYS A 127 -8.80 -5.22 -19.54
N HIS A 128 -8.43 -4.53 -18.45
CA HIS A 128 -7.09 -3.96 -18.28
C HIS A 128 -6.42 -4.50 -17.05
N GLU A 129 -5.19 -4.96 -17.21
CA GLU A 129 -4.28 -5.22 -16.11
C GLU A 129 -3.83 -3.87 -15.51
N ILE A 130 -4.13 -3.66 -14.23
CA ILE A 130 -3.91 -2.39 -13.51
C ILE A 130 -2.71 -2.52 -12.58
N VAL A 131 -1.52 -2.29 -13.13
CA VAL A 131 -0.27 -2.40 -12.36
C VAL A 131 0.30 -1.02 -12.07
N GLY A 132 0.75 -0.81 -10.84
CA GLY A 132 1.55 0.35 -10.46
C GLY A 132 0.77 1.62 -10.16
N SER A 133 -0.55 1.64 -10.38
CA SER A 133 -1.45 2.74 -10.03
C SER A 133 -1.66 2.87 -8.52
N SER A 134 -2.19 4.01 -8.10
CA SER A 134 -2.46 4.30 -6.70
C SER A 134 -3.88 4.82 -6.45
N VAL A 135 -4.31 4.74 -5.19
CA VAL A 135 -5.42 5.52 -4.65
C VAL A 135 -4.83 6.67 -3.83
N LEU A 136 -5.22 7.90 -4.16
CA LEU A 136 -4.85 9.10 -3.41
C LEU A 136 -5.99 9.48 -2.46
N LEU A 137 -5.77 9.32 -1.15
CA LEU A 137 -6.69 9.75 -0.10
C LEU A 137 -6.37 11.18 0.36
N ILE A 138 -7.40 12.02 0.49
CA ILE A 138 -7.27 13.42 0.92
C ILE A 138 -8.41 13.72 1.91
N HIS A 139 -8.12 14.45 2.98
CA HIS A 139 -9.15 15.05 3.82
C HIS A 139 -8.68 16.39 4.41
N ASP A 140 -9.64 17.23 4.78
CA ASP A 140 -9.39 18.46 5.55
C ASP A 140 -9.75 18.31 7.03
N GLY A 141 -10.11 17.09 7.46
CA GLY A 141 -10.38 16.77 8.84
C GLY A 141 -9.14 17.00 9.70
N GLY A 142 -9.25 17.91 10.68
CA GLY A 142 -8.22 18.13 11.68
C GLY A 142 -8.31 17.14 12.84
N THR A 143 -7.32 17.14 13.72
CA THR A 143 -7.26 16.30 14.93
C THR A 143 -8.19 16.77 16.05
N ASN A 144 -8.94 17.86 15.87
CA ASN A 144 -9.77 18.44 16.93
C ASN A 144 -11.21 17.88 16.87
N PRO A 145 -11.57 16.95 17.77
CA PRO A 145 -12.86 16.25 17.72
C PRO A 145 -14.05 17.13 18.10
N THR A 146 -13.82 18.34 18.61
CA THR A 146 -14.89 19.29 19.01
C THR A 146 -15.30 20.27 17.92
N SER A 147 -14.68 20.22 16.73
CA SER A 147 -15.08 21.10 15.63
C SER A 147 -16.38 20.61 14.99
N ASN A 148 -17.43 21.44 15.04
CA ASN A 148 -18.70 21.22 14.31
C ASN A 148 -18.56 21.46 12.80
N LYS A 149 -17.35 21.68 12.29
CA LYS A 149 -17.09 21.89 10.88
C LYS A 149 -17.33 20.58 10.12
N GLU A 150 -18.00 20.67 8.99
CA GLU A 150 -18.10 19.56 8.06
C GLU A 150 -16.69 19.17 7.58
N VAL A 151 -16.37 17.88 7.70
CA VAL A 151 -15.12 17.30 7.23
C VAL A 151 -15.33 16.85 5.80
N LYS A 152 -14.45 17.27 4.90
CA LYS A 152 -14.41 16.84 3.50
C LYS A 152 -13.36 15.75 3.35
N VAL A 153 -13.76 14.66 2.72
CA VAL A 153 -12.86 13.59 2.31
C VAL A 153 -12.96 13.36 0.82
N GLY A 154 -11.87 12.86 0.23
CA GLY A 154 -11.80 12.51 -1.17
C GLY A 154 -10.85 11.34 -1.40
N ALA A 155 -11.16 10.56 -2.43
CA ALA A 155 -10.31 9.50 -2.94
C ALA A 155 -10.39 9.46 -4.47
N TRP A 156 -9.23 9.30 -5.11
CA TRP A 156 -9.09 9.24 -6.56
C TRP A 156 -8.10 8.15 -6.96
N LEU A 157 -8.38 7.51 -8.08
CA LEU A 157 -7.44 6.60 -8.73
C LEU A 157 -6.47 7.44 -9.57
N ILE A 158 -5.17 7.17 -9.46
CA ILE A 158 -4.10 7.91 -10.14
C ILE A 158 -3.05 6.94 -10.71
N ASP A 159 -2.12 7.45 -11.52
CA ASP A 159 -0.95 6.74 -12.04
C ASP A 159 -1.26 5.53 -12.94
N PHE A 160 -2.08 5.73 -13.98
CA PHE A 160 -2.45 4.69 -14.95
C PHE A 160 -1.39 4.41 -16.02
N ALA A 161 -0.16 4.89 -15.87
CA ALA A 161 0.90 4.81 -16.90
C ALA A 161 1.29 3.36 -17.26
N LYS A 162 1.04 2.40 -16.36
CA LYS A 162 1.29 0.97 -16.56
C LYS A 162 0.01 0.14 -16.67
N CYS A 163 -1.13 0.76 -16.95
CA CYS A 163 -2.38 0.03 -17.15
C CYS A 163 -2.49 -0.39 -18.61
N HIS A 164 -2.53 -1.70 -18.85
CA HIS A 164 -2.50 -2.27 -20.20
C HIS A 164 -3.73 -3.12 -20.43
N ARG A 165 -4.33 -2.96 -21.61
CA ARG A 165 -5.40 -3.87 -22.03
C ARG A 165 -4.81 -5.26 -22.22
N ILE A 166 -5.49 -6.28 -21.71
CA ILE A 166 -5.05 -7.66 -21.93
C ILE A 166 -5.32 -8.07 -23.38
N GLU A 167 -4.33 -8.73 -23.99
CA GLU A 167 -4.45 -9.26 -25.35
C GLU A 167 -5.30 -10.55 -25.34
N GLY A 168 -6.05 -10.82 -26.40
CA GLY A 168 -6.88 -12.05 -26.49
C GLY A 168 -8.31 -11.96 -25.95
N GLY A 169 -8.75 -10.80 -25.44
CA GLY A 169 -10.19 -10.53 -25.21
C GLY A 169 -10.81 -11.15 -23.95
N GLY A 170 -10.00 -11.48 -22.94
CA GLY A 170 -10.48 -11.98 -21.65
C GLY A 170 -11.06 -10.90 -20.73
N LYS A 171 -11.48 -11.32 -19.53
CA LYS A 171 -11.80 -10.42 -18.42
C LYS A 171 -11.04 -10.78 -17.16
N LEU A 172 -10.62 -9.76 -16.42
CA LEU A 172 -10.01 -9.90 -15.10
C LEU A 172 -11.07 -9.81 -14.02
N THR A 173 -10.84 -10.54 -12.94
CA THR A 173 -11.67 -10.43 -11.72
C THR A 173 -11.08 -9.42 -10.75
N HIS A 174 -9.80 -9.11 -10.88
CA HIS A 174 -8.96 -8.36 -9.93
C HIS A 174 -8.96 -8.94 -8.52
N ARG A 175 -9.40 -10.19 -8.36
CA ARG A 175 -9.56 -10.91 -7.08
C ARG A 175 -8.97 -12.30 -7.06
N ARG A 176 -8.85 -12.96 -8.21
CA ARG A 176 -8.16 -14.25 -8.27
C ARG A 176 -6.66 -14.06 -8.02
N PRO A 177 -5.99 -15.07 -7.43
CA PRO A 177 -4.53 -15.08 -7.37
C PRO A 177 -3.91 -14.90 -8.75
N TRP A 178 -2.80 -14.18 -8.80
CA TRP A 178 -2.03 -14.04 -10.03
C TRP A 178 -1.24 -15.31 -10.31
N ASP A 179 -1.31 -15.75 -11.57
CA ASP A 179 -0.46 -16.76 -12.18
C ASP A 179 -0.03 -16.23 -13.54
N LEU A 180 1.19 -16.55 -13.97
CA LEU A 180 1.72 -16.06 -15.25
C LEU A 180 0.79 -16.43 -16.42
N GLY A 181 0.34 -15.42 -17.16
CA GLY A 181 -0.58 -15.53 -18.29
C GLY A 181 -2.05 -15.28 -17.94
N ASN A 182 -2.40 -15.20 -16.64
CA ASN A 182 -3.76 -14.86 -16.23
C ASN A 182 -4.00 -13.36 -16.04
N HIS A 183 -2.92 -12.56 -16.01
CA HIS A 183 -2.92 -11.10 -15.90
C HIS A 183 -3.58 -10.50 -14.65
N GLU A 184 -4.00 -11.31 -13.67
CA GLU A 184 -4.62 -10.81 -12.44
C GLU A 184 -3.64 -9.91 -11.67
N ASP A 185 -4.14 -8.83 -11.09
CA ASP A 185 -3.35 -7.79 -10.41
C ASP A 185 -3.67 -7.68 -8.91
N GLY A 186 -4.76 -8.31 -8.47
CA GLY A 186 -5.26 -8.22 -7.10
C GLY A 186 -5.79 -6.84 -6.72
N TYR A 187 -6.18 -6.01 -7.70
CA TYR A 187 -6.58 -4.62 -7.45
C TYR A 187 -7.79 -4.52 -6.51
N LEU A 188 -8.82 -5.35 -6.74
CA LEU A 188 -10.02 -5.36 -5.91
C LEU A 188 -9.77 -6.00 -4.54
N ILE A 189 -8.83 -6.96 -4.42
CA ILE A 189 -8.35 -7.44 -3.10
C ILE A 189 -7.79 -6.27 -2.29
N GLY A 190 -6.98 -5.43 -2.93
CA GLY A 190 -6.40 -4.24 -2.31
C GLY A 190 -7.44 -3.25 -1.81
N LEU A 191 -8.45 -2.95 -2.64
CA LEU A 191 -9.54 -2.06 -2.24
C LEU A 191 -10.40 -2.66 -1.12
N ASP A 192 -10.73 -3.96 -1.19
CA ASP A 192 -11.54 -4.64 -0.19
C ASP A 192 -10.85 -4.59 1.18
N ASN A 193 -9.57 -4.97 1.26
CA ASN A 193 -8.80 -4.91 2.50
C ASN A 193 -8.58 -3.48 3.01
N LEU A 194 -8.34 -2.51 2.12
CA LEU A 194 -8.15 -1.11 2.53
C LEU A 194 -9.42 -0.54 3.19
N MET A 195 -10.59 -0.83 2.63
CA MET A 195 -11.87 -0.44 3.22
C MET A 195 -12.09 -1.10 4.57
N GLU A 196 -11.88 -2.42 4.65
CA GLU A 196 -12.03 -3.19 5.88
C GLU A 196 -11.14 -2.62 7.00
N LEU A 197 -9.89 -2.29 6.70
CA LEU A 197 -8.94 -1.70 7.67
C LEU A 197 -9.33 -0.29 8.12
N LEU A 198 -10.05 0.48 7.29
CA LEU A 198 -10.59 1.78 7.67
C LEU A 198 -11.88 1.66 8.51
N GLU A 199 -12.64 0.57 8.35
CA GLU A 199 -13.91 0.35 9.06
C GLU A 199 -13.74 -0.41 10.38
N GLY A 200 -12.74 -1.28 10.48
CA GLY A 200 -12.53 -2.18 11.60
C GLY A 200 -12.03 -1.49 12.88
N ASN A 201 -12.42 -2.06 14.03
CA ASN A 201 -11.98 -1.62 15.35
C ASN A 201 -10.61 -2.21 15.72
N GLU A 202 -9.90 -1.61 16.68
CA GLU A 202 -8.56 -2.10 17.09
C GLU A 202 -8.64 -3.42 17.86
N GLU A 203 -9.72 -3.62 18.62
CA GLU A 203 -9.93 -4.74 19.54
C GLU A 203 -10.13 -6.10 18.84
N GLU A 204 -10.45 -6.12 17.54
CA GLU A 204 -10.71 -7.37 16.79
C GLU A 204 -9.42 -8.10 16.37
N GLU A 205 -8.24 -7.48 16.45
CA GLU A 205 -6.99 -8.05 15.95
C GLU A 205 -5.94 -8.41 17.03
N GLU A 206 -6.09 -7.96 18.27
CA GLU A 206 -5.14 -8.27 19.36
C GLU A 206 -5.15 -9.77 19.76
N GLY A 207 -6.22 -10.50 19.46
CA GLY A 207 -6.33 -11.94 19.76
C GLY A 207 -5.47 -12.87 18.90
N ASN A 208 -4.75 -12.38 17.89
CA ASN A 208 -4.06 -13.23 16.90
C ASN A 208 -2.54 -13.00 16.74
N ASP A 209 -1.95 -11.99 17.40
CA ASP A 209 -0.57 -11.53 17.09
C ASP A 209 0.33 -11.37 18.35
N GLU A 210 0.28 -12.31 19.31
CA GLU A 210 1.10 -12.29 20.56
C GLU A 210 2.65 -12.41 20.36
N ASN A 211 3.20 -12.32 19.15
CA ASN A 211 4.61 -12.65 18.89
C ASN A 211 5.47 -11.56 18.21
N ASN A 212 5.19 -10.27 18.39
CA ASN A 212 6.03 -9.22 17.74
C ASN A 212 6.32 -7.95 18.55
N ASN A 213 6.52 -8.08 19.87
CA ASN A 213 6.79 -6.98 20.80
C ASN A 213 8.01 -6.10 20.46
N ASN A 214 8.99 -6.59 19.69
CA ASN A 214 10.24 -5.83 19.43
C ASN A 214 10.10 -4.74 18.34
N ASN A 215 9.03 -4.74 17.54
CA ASN A 215 8.78 -3.70 16.52
C ASN A 215 7.76 -2.65 16.96
N GLU A 216 7.02 -2.91 18.03
CA GLU A 216 6.02 -1.98 18.58
C GLU A 216 6.68 -0.71 19.15
N GLU A 217 7.83 -0.86 19.82
CA GLU A 217 8.59 0.28 20.35
C GLU A 217 9.07 1.20 19.24
N ARG A 218 9.54 0.70 18.10
CA ARG A 218 10.11 1.54 17.02
C ARG A 218 9.11 2.41 16.28
N ILE A 219 7.87 1.94 16.15
CA ILE A 219 6.79 2.70 15.52
C ILE A 219 6.25 3.75 16.50
N ASN A 220 6.02 3.34 17.75
CA ASN A 220 5.59 4.26 18.80
C ASN A 220 6.65 5.32 19.12
N LEU A 221 7.95 4.97 19.13
CA LEU A 221 9.04 5.94 19.32
C LEU A 221 9.09 6.97 18.19
N LYS A 222 8.94 6.58 16.91
CA LYS A 222 8.95 7.54 15.80
C LYS A 222 7.74 8.48 15.79
N PHE A 223 6.55 7.97 16.10
CA PHE A 223 5.34 8.80 16.16
C PHE A 223 5.23 9.62 17.46
N ASN A 224 5.89 9.20 18.55
CA ASN A 224 5.94 9.95 19.81
C ASN A 224 7.04 11.02 19.82
N GLU A 225 8.23 10.75 19.27
CA GLU A 225 9.28 11.77 19.06
C GLU A 225 8.76 12.94 18.22
N GLU A 226 7.92 12.67 17.21
CA GLU A 226 7.32 13.70 16.36
C GLU A 226 6.19 14.49 17.04
N LYS A 227 5.48 13.91 18.03
CA LYS A 227 4.51 14.66 18.85
C LYS A 227 5.19 15.65 19.80
N GLU A 228 6.38 15.35 20.30
CA GLU A 228 7.14 16.26 21.16
C GLU A 228 7.67 17.48 20.37
N ILE A 229 8.09 17.28 19.12
CA ILE A 229 8.53 18.37 18.23
C ILE A 229 7.38 19.33 17.89
N ILE A 230 6.14 18.83 17.76
CA ILE A 230 4.95 19.63 17.43
C ILE A 230 4.41 20.39 18.66
N ASN A 231 4.61 19.87 19.88
CA ASN A 231 4.09 20.46 21.10
C ASN A 231 5.05 21.42 21.84
N GLY A 232 6.24 21.70 21.29
CA GLY A 232 7.12 22.75 21.80
C GLY A 232 7.50 22.58 23.28
N LYS A 233 8.40 21.66 23.55
CA LYS A 233 9.42 21.81 24.60
C LYS A 233 10.80 21.74 23.96
#